data_AF-A0AAD7Z6L0-F1
#
_entry.id   AF-A0AAD7Z6L0-F1
#
_cell.length_a   1.000
_cell.length_b   1.000
_cell.length_c   1.000
_cell.angle_alpha   90.00
_cell.angle_beta   90.00
_cell.angle_gamma   90.00
#
_symmetry.space_group_name_H-M   'P 1'
#
loop_
_entity.id
_entity.type
_entity.pdbx_description
1 polymer ?
#
loop_
_entity_poly.entity_id
_entity_poly.type
_entity_poly.pdbx_seq_one_letter_code
_entity_poly.pdbx_strand_id
1 'polypeptide(L)'
;DILVIESCLWDAFIFSHLKTNLLSCINPITRTITHYLTVSLSFADFETQLLCLDSKALYHLTTLDIRRELTEPWMTHNTLCIVIQLFKTVSVAVSVLTLTFISVDRWYAICFPLKFKSTTSRAKTAIIIIWLVALAFGEYI
;
A
#
# COMPACT_ATOMS: atom_id res chain seq x y z
N ASP A 1 -18.82 13.79 -14.02
CA ASP A 1 -19.13 12.52 -13.31
C ASP A 1 -18.05 12.20 -12.29
N ILE A 2 -18.44 11.85 -11.05
CA ILE A 2 -17.51 11.55 -9.94
C ILE A 2 -16.53 10.41 -10.28
N LEU A 3 -16.98 9.41 -11.05
CA LEU A 3 -16.12 8.33 -11.53
C LEU A 3 -14.98 8.82 -12.41
N VAL A 4 -15.22 9.80 -13.29
CA VAL A 4 -14.18 10.36 -14.17
C VAL A 4 -13.12 11.10 -13.35
N ILE A 5 -13.53 11.79 -12.29
CA ILE A 5 -12.60 12.48 -11.39
C ILE A 5 -11.75 11.46 -10.62
N GLU A 6 -12.36 10.40 -10.10
CA GLU A 6 -11.66 9.31 -9.41
C GLU A 6 -10.65 8.60 -10.31
N SER A 7 -11.01 8.28 -11.55
CA SER A 7 -10.09 7.66 -12.52
C SER A 7 -8.91 8.59 -12.85
N CYS A 8 -9.18 9.88 -13.04
CA CYS A 8 -8.15 10.86 -13.39
C CYS A 8 -7.17 11.12 -12.22
N LEU A 9 -7.68 11.12 -10.98
CA LEU A 9 -6.85 11.17 -9.76
C LEU A 9 -5.97 9.92 -9.63
N TRP A 10 -6.54 8.76 -9.97
CA TRP A 10 -5.81 7.50 -10.03
C TRP A 10 -4.66 7.55 -11.02
N ASP A 11 -4.91 7.93 -12.27
CA ASP A 11 -3.88 8.03 -13.31
C ASP A 11 -2.76 8.98 -12.86
N ALA A 12 -3.13 10.16 -12.33
CA ALA A 12 -2.16 11.13 -11.82
C ALA A 12 -1.28 10.55 -10.70
N PHE A 13 -1.87 9.77 -9.79
CA PHE A 13 -1.15 9.11 -8.71
C PHE A 13 -0.19 8.03 -9.23
N ILE A 14 -0.65 7.17 -10.15
CA ILE A 14 0.17 6.16 -10.81
C ILE A 14 1.38 6.80 -11.50
N PHE A 15 1.15 7.85 -12.30
CA PHE A 15 2.23 8.55 -12.99
C PHE A 15 3.24 9.18 -12.03
N SER A 16 2.78 9.72 -10.91
CA SER A 16 3.65 10.29 -9.87
C SER A 16 4.57 9.23 -9.26
N HIS A 17 4.02 8.09 -8.83
CA HIS A 17 4.79 7.00 -8.24
C HIS A 17 5.71 6.31 -9.26
N LEU A 18 5.22 6.07 -10.48
CA LEU A 18 6.00 5.46 -11.56
C LEU A 18 7.23 6.31 -11.89
N LYS A 19 7.06 7.62 -12.05
CA LYS A 19 8.17 8.54 -12.34
C LYS A 19 9.20 8.55 -11.21
N THR A 20 8.74 8.53 -9.96
CA THR A 20 9.60 8.54 -8.77
C THR A 20 10.42 7.24 -8.65
N ASN A 21 9.79 6.09 -8.87
CA ASN A 21 10.45 4.79 -8.87
C ASN A 21 11.40 4.64 -10.07
N LEU A 22 11.00 5.09 -11.26
CA LEU A 22 11.85 5.06 -12.46
C LEU A 22 13.10 5.94 -12.29
N LEU A 23 12.96 7.17 -11.77
CA LEU A 23 14.11 8.05 -11.50
C LEU A 23 15.10 7.40 -10.52
N SER A 24 14.60 6.68 -9.51
CA SER A 24 15.41 5.92 -8.55
C SER A 24 16.16 4.77 -9.21
N CYS A 25 15.52 4.06 -10.14
CA CYS A 25 16.13 2.95 -10.85
C CYS A 25 17.21 3.42 -11.82
N ILE A 26 17.01 4.58 -12.45
CA ILE A 26 17.95 5.16 -13.43
C ILE A 26 19.17 5.77 -12.73
N ASN A 27 19.01 6.38 -11.56
CA ASN A 27 20.10 7.10 -10.90
C ASN A 27 20.67 6.34 -9.68
N PRO A 28 21.77 5.57 -9.84
CA PRO A 28 22.34 4.80 -8.74
C PRO A 28 22.93 5.67 -7.62
N ILE A 29 23.24 6.94 -7.90
CA ILE A 29 23.80 7.89 -6.92
C ILE A 29 22.74 8.30 -5.89
N THR A 30 21.45 8.29 -6.26
CA THR A 30 20.36 8.64 -5.33
C THR A 30 19.87 7.45 -4.50
N ARG A 31 20.41 6.23 -4.69
CA ARG A 31 20.03 5.01 -3.94
C ARG A 31 20.40 5.08 -2.46
N THR A 32 19.58 5.79 -1.71
CA THR A 32 19.60 5.92 -0.26
C THR A 32 18.53 5.05 0.38
N ILE A 33 18.58 4.88 1.70
CA ILE A 33 17.52 4.20 2.48
C ILE A 33 16.13 4.69 2.10
N THR A 34 15.96 6.00 1.98
CA THR A 34 14.67 6.64 1.72
C THR A 34 14.05 6.13 0.43
N HIS A 35 14.84 5.92 -0.63
CA HIS A 35 14.32 5.41 -1.89
C HIS A 35 13.75 4.00 -1.79
N TYR A 36 14.39 3.10 -1.04
CA TYR A 36 13.86 1.74 -0.81
C TYR A 36 12.53 1.78 -0.03
N LEU A 37 12.43 2.67 0.97
CA LEU A 37 11.19 2.85 1.74
C LEU A 37 10.08 3.45 0.87
N THR A 38 10.41 4.43 0.03
CA THR A 38 9.46 5.04 -0.92
C THR A 38 8.94 4.03 -1.93
N VAL A 39 9.80 3.12 -2.44
CA VAL A 39 9.35 2.04 -3.35
C VAL A 39 8.39 1.10 -2.63
N SER A 40 8.71 0.66 -1.41
CA SER A 40 7.82 -0.22 -0.62
C SER A 40 6.50 0.45 -0.27
N LEU A 41 6.53 1.75 0.08
CA LEU A 41 5.35 2.54 0.36
C LEU A 41 4.48 2.68 -0.90
N SER A 42 5.10 3.00 -2.04
CA SER A 42 4.40 3.08 -3.33
C SER A 42 3.68 1.78 -3.64
N PHE A 43 4.35 0.63 -3.44
CA PHE A 43 3.76 -0.68 -3.69
C PHE A 43 2.55 -0.95 -2.78
N ALA A 44 2.64 -0.62 -1.49
CA ALA A 44 1.50 -0.72 -0.57
C ALA A 44 0.33 0.21 -0.98
N ASP A 45 0.63 1.45 -1.36
CA ASP A 45 -0.39 2.40 -1.81
C ASP A 45 -1.06 1.91 -3.11
N PHE A 46 -0.31 1.34 -4.07
CA PHE A 46 -0.87 0.71 -5.27
C PHE A 46 -1.82 -0.45 -4.92
N GLU A 47 -1.45 -1.31 -3.97
CA GLU A 47 -2.32 -2.41 -3.53
C GLU A 47 -3.58 -1.90 -2.84
N THR A 48 -3.48 -0.95 -1.89
CA THR A 48 -4.68 -0.37 -1.25
C THR A 48 -5.61 0.26 -2.28
N GLN A 49 -5.06 0.94 -3.28
CA GLN A 49 -5.82 1.59 -4.32
C GLN A 49 -6.51 0.56 -5.20
N LEU A 50 -5.80 -0.45 -5.73
CA LEU A 50 -6.37 -1.54 -6.56
C LEU A 50 -7.55 -2.21 -5.84
N LEU A 51 -7.35 -2.57 -4.57
CA LEU A 51 -8.39 -3.15 -3.72
C LEU A 51 -9.55 -2.19 -3.47
N CYS A 52 -9.32 -0.88 -3.50
CA CYS A 52 -10.38 0.12 -3.40
C CYS A 52 -11.25 0.13 -4.67
N LEU A 53 -10.66 0.01 -5.86
CA LEU A 53 -11.43 -0.13 -7.12
C LEU A 53 -12.15 -1.48 -7.18
N ASP A 54 -11.50 -2.56 -6.79
CA ASP A 54 -12.11 -3.89 -6.76
C ASP A 54 -13.24 -3.96 -5.73
N SER A 55 -13.10 -3.35 -4.55
CA SER A 55 -14.20 -3.23 -3.59
C SER A 55 -15.34 -2.34 -4.11
N LYS A 56 -15.04 -1.36 -4.99
CA LYS A 56 -16.05 -0.52 -5.65
C LYS A 56 -16.83 -1.27 -6.72
N ALA A 57 -16.11 -2.00 -7.57
CA ALA A 57 -16.69 -2.90 -8.55
C ALA A 57 -17.48 -4.02 -7.86
N LEU A 58 -16.93 -4.59 -6.78
CA LEU A 58 -17.57 -5.60 -5.95
C LEU A 58 -18.82 -5.05 -5.30
N TYR A 59 -18.83 -3.88 -4.64
CA TYR A 59 -20.09 -3.34 -4.08
C TYR A 59 -21.12 -3.14 -5.18
N HIS A 60 -20.71 -2.63 -6.35
CA HIS A 60 -21.63 -2.39 -7.46
C HIS A 60 -22.21 -3.71 -7.99
N LEU A 61 -21.36 -4.72 -8.17
CA LEU A 61 -21.75 -6.09 -8.50
C LEU A 61 -22.63 -6.70 -7.41
N THR A 62 -22.33 -6.50 -6.13
CA THR A 62 -23.11 -6.97 -4.98
C THR A 62 -24.47 -6.30 -4.95
N THR A 63 -24.57 -5.00 -5.26
CA THR A 63 -25.88 -4.33 -5.39
C THR A 63 -26.66 -4.81 -6.61
N LEU A 64 -25.98 -5.26 -7.67
CA LEU A 64 -26.60 -5.93 -8.82
C LEU A 64 -26.92 -7.41 -8.54
N ASP A 65 -26.18 -8.06 -7.65
CA ASP A 65 -26.35 -9.46 -7.28
C ASP A 65 -27.37 -9.64 -6.14
N ILE A 66 -27.50 -8.70 -5.20
CA ILE A 66 -28.67 -8.57 -4.29
C ILE A 66 -29.96 -8.45 -5.12
N ARG A 67 -29.89 -7.80 -6.29
CA ARG A 67 -31.00 -7.76 -7.25
C ARG A 67 -31.23 -9.13 -7.94
N ARG A 68 -30.23 -10.01 -8.00
CA ARG A 68 -30.28 -11.37 -8.58
C ARG A 68 -30.50 -12.49 -7.55
N GLU A 69 -30.29 -12.24 -6.26
CA GLU A 69 -30.34 -13.18 -5.12
C GLU A 69 -31.73 -13.74 -4.80
N LEU A 70 -32.73 -13.55 -5.66
CA LEU A 70 -33.98 -14.33 -5.61
C LEU A 70 -33.78 -15.82 -6.01
N THR A 71 -32.57 -16.28 -6.39
CA THR A 71 -32.39 -17.61 -7.03
C THR A 71 -31.11 -18.45 -6.68
N GLU A 72 -30.42 -18.24 -5.55
CA GLU A 72 -29.24 -19.03 -5.05
C GLU A 72 -27.87 -18.93 -5.82
N PRO A 73 -26.68 -19.31 -5.26
CA PRO A 73 -26.24 -19.46 -3.87
C PRO A 73 -25.01 -18.57 -3.48
N TRP A 74 -25.25 -17.58 -2.63
CA TRP A 74 -24.54 -16.99 -1.46
C TRP A 74 -23.12 -17.41 -0.96
N MET A 75 -22.48 -18.48 -1.45
CA MET A 75 -21.31 -19.06 -0.74
C MET A 75 -19.94 -18.47 -1.17
N THR A 76 -19.78 -18.08 -2.44
CA THR A 76 -18.47 -17.60 -2.95
C THR A 76 -18.24 -16.10 -2.67
N HIS A 77 -19.32 -15.33 -2.52
CA HIS A 77 -19.28 -13.88 -2.32
C HIS A 77 -18.71 -13.50 -0.94
N ASN A 78 -19.05 -14.25 0.11
CA ASN A 78 -18.65 -13.93 1.48
C ASN A 78 -17.13 -14.06 1.70
N THR A 79 -16.50 -15.09 1.12
CA THR A 79 -15.06 -15.33 1.26
C THR A 79 -14.23 -14.25 0.56
N LEU A 80 -14.64 -13.79 -0.63
CA LEU A 80 -13.94 -12.73 -1.36
C LEU A 80 -14.01 -11.38 -0.63
N CYS A 81 -15.18 -11.06 -0.04
CA CYS A 81 -15.34 -9.85 0.76
C CYS A 81 -14.40 -9.83 1.96
N ILE A 82 -14.31 -10.94 2.71
CA ILE A 82 -13.41 -11.09 3.86
C ILE A 82 -11.96 -10.95 3.40
N VAL A 83 -11.55 -11.64 2.33
CA VAL A 83 -10.17 -11.55 1.81
C VAL A 83 -9.81 -10.12 1.39
N ILE A 84 -10.68 -9.42 0.65
CA ILE A 84 -10.44 -8.04 0.24
C ILE A 84 -10.32 -7.10 1.46
N GLN A 85 -11.18 -7.28 2.47
CA GLN A 85 -11.15 -6.53 3.72
C GLN A 85 -9.84 -6.74 4.50
N LEU A 86 -9.35 -7.99 4.56
CA LEU A 86 -8.08 -8.34 5.18
C LEU A 86 -6.90 -7.68 4.47
N PHE A 87 -6.79 -7.84 3.15
CA PHE A 87 -5.72 -7.22 2.36
C PHE A 87 -5.73 -5.70 2.48
N LYS A 88 -6.91 -5.06 2.50
CA LYS A 88 -7.02 -3.62 2.73
C LYS A 88 -6.41 -3.20 4.06
N THR A 89 -6.74 -3.92 5.13
CA THR A 89 -6.26 -3.63 6.49
C THR A 89 -4.74 -3.79 6.59
N VAL A 90 -4.21 -4.88 6.04
CA VAL A 90 -2.76 -5.16 5.99
C VAL A 90 -2.03 -4.05 5.22
N SER A 91 -2.53 -3.69 4.06
CA SER A 91 -1.88 -2.72 3.17
C SER A 91 -1.87 -1.29 3.76
N VAL A 92 -2.97 -0.86 4.39
CA VAL A 92 -3.02 0.42 5.14
C VAL A 92 -2.05 0.41 6.31
N ALA A 93 -1.94 -0.70 7.06
CA ALA A 93 -0.99 -0.82 8.17
C ALA A 93 0.45 -0.70 7.68
N VAL A 94 0.82 -1.33 6.56
CA VAL A 94 2.16 -1.21 5.94
C VAL A 94 2.46 0.23 5.56
N SER A 95 1.52 0.96 4.93
CA SER A 95 1.74 2.36 4.55
C SER A 95 2.01 3.26 5.75
N VAL A 96 1.21 3.15 6.82
CA VAL A 96 1.39 3.96 8.05
C VAL A 96 2.70 3.61 8.77
N LEU A 97 3.03 2.33 8.88
CA LEU A 97 4.29 1.88 9.50
C LEU A 97 5.52 2.32 8.68
N THR A 98 5.41 2.33 7.36
CA THR A 98 6.51 2.79 6.49
C THR A 98 6.69 4.31 6.59
N LEU A 99 5.59 5.08 6.61
CA LEU A 99 5.63 6.54 6.79
C LEU A 99 6.22 6.94 8.14
N THR A 100 5.78 6.27 9.22
CA THR A 100 6.33 6.52 10.57
C THR A 100 7.82 6.21 10.63
N PHE A 101 8.28 5.12 10.02
CA PHE A 101 9.71 4.82 9.94
C PHE A 101 10.50 5.89 9.17
N ILE A 102 9.98 6.37 8.03
CA ILE A 102 10.60 7.46 7.26
C ILE A 102 10.70 8.74 8.11
N SER A 103 9.64 9.11 8.82
CA SER A 103 9.62 10.28 9.71
C SER A 103 10.64 10.16 10.84
N VAL A 104 10.75 8.98 11.45
CA VAL A 104 11.73 8.73 12.53
C VAL A 104 13.16 8.77 12.00
N ASP A 105 13.44 8.17 10.83
CA ASP A 105 14.77 8.22 10.19
C ASP A 105 15.21 9.66 9.91
N ARG A 106 14.30 10.48 9.38
CA ARG A 106 14.50 11.93 9.15
C ARG A 106 14.76 12.68 10.45
N TRP A 107 13.95 12.43 11.49
CA TRP A 107 14.12 13.07 12.79
C TRP A 107 15.46 12.71 13.42
N TYR A 108 15.86 11.45 13.36
CA TYR A 108 17.14 10.96 13.90
C TYR A 108 18.35 11.56 13.15
N ALA A 109 18.24 11.77 11.84
CA ALA A 109 19.27 12.44 11.03
C ALA A 109 19.49 13.89 11.45
N ILE A 110 18.41 14.61 11.78
CA ILE A 110 18.46 16.02 12.20
C ILE A 110 19.02 16.15 13.62
N CYS A 111 18.58 15.30 14.54
CA CYS A 111 18.99 15.37 15.94
C CYS A 111 20.41 14.81 16.20
N PHE A 112 20.86 13.82 15.43
CA PHE A 112 22.15 13.14 15.63
C PHE A 112 23.01 13.05 14.35
N PRO A 113 23.47 14.18 13.79
CA PRO A 113 24.19 14.21 12.51
C PRO A 113 25.51 13.43 12.50
N LEU A 114 26.23 13.33 13.65
CA LEU A 114 27.56 12.71 13.71
C LEU A 114 27.59 11.16 13.78
N LYS A 115 26.44 10.50 14.02
CA LYS A 115 26.33 9.02 14.04
C LYS A 115 25.49 8.46 12.91
N PHE A 116 25.07 9.30 11.96
CA PHE A 116 24.14 8.90 10.90
C PHE A 116 24.84 8.06 9.83
N LYS A 117 25.09 6.77 10.11
CA LYS A 117 25.33 5.76 9.08
C LYS A 117 23.99 5.26 8.58
N SER A 118 23.48 5.91 7.54
CA SER A 118 22.35 5.45 6.73
C SER A 118 22.71 4.08 6.13
N THR A 119 22.47 3.01 6.89
CA THR A 119 22.79 1.64 6.49
C THR A 119 21.59 1.04 5.76
N THR A 120 21.69 0.88 4.44
CA THR A 120 20.65 0.30 3.57
C THR A 120 20.14 -1.07 4.04
N SER A 121 20.97 -1.87 4.72
CA SER A 121 20.53 -3.13 5.34
C SER A 121 19.46 -2.95 6.42
N ARG A 122 19.55 -1.91 7.27
CA ARG A 122 18.57 -1.69 8.35
C ARG A 122 17.20 -1.37 7.80
N ALA A 123 17.14 -0.58 6.73
CA ALA A 123 15.90 -0.24 6.04
C ALA A 123 15.25 -1.46 5.38
N LYS A 124 16.03 -2.31 4.70
CA LYS A 124 15.51 -3.57 4.15
C LYS A 124 14.97 -4.48 5.24
N THR A 125 15.69 -4.63 6.35
CA THR A 125 15.21 -5.42 7.50
C THR A 125 13.93 -4.82 8.08
N ALA A 126 13.82 -3.49 8.21
CA ALA A 126 12.62 -2.83 8.70
C ALA A 126 11.42 -3.07 7.78
N ILE A 127 11.60 -2.97 6.45
CA ILE A 127 10.54 -3.28 5.48
C ILE A 127 10.06 -4.73 5.68
N ILE A 128 10.98 -5.69 5.72
CA ILE A 128 10.62 -7.10 5.92
C ILE A 128 9.83 -7.29 7.24
N ILE A 129 10.27 -6.65 8.33
CA ILE A 129 9.56 -6.71 9.62
C ILE A 129 8.17 -6.07 9.51
N ILE A 130 8.03 -4.92 8.86
CA ILE A 130 6.74 -4.25 8.68
C ILE A 130 5.76 -5.14 7.92
N TRP A 131 6.21 -5.79 6.85
CA TRP A 131 5.40 -6.74 6.09
C TRP A 131 5.00 -7.97 6.93
N LEU A 132 5.94 -8.56 7.67
CA LEU A 132 5.66 -9.69 8.55
C LEU A 132 4.67 -9.34 9.66
N VAL A 133 4.84 -8.16 10.29
CA VAL A 133 3.93 -7.66 11.33
C VAL A 133 2.56 -7.37 10.74
N ALA A 134 2.48 -6.78 9.56
CA ALA A 134 1.20 -6.50 8.90
C ALA A 134 0.46 -7.79 8.53
N LEU A 135 1.17 -8.81 8.00
CA LEU A 135 0.60 -10.13 7.73
C LEU A 135 0.14 -10.82 9.02
N ALA A 136 0.95 -10.77 10.09
CA ALA A 136 0.58 -11.35 11.39
C ALA A 136 -0.64 -10.65 12.03
N PHE A 137 -0.77 -9.33 11.86
CA PHE A 137 -1.97 -8.59 12.26
C PHE A 137 -3.18 -8.98 11.42
N GLY A 138 -2.98 -9.23 10.13
CA GLY A 138 -4.03 -9.71 9.22
C GLY A 138 -4.56 -11.10 9.59
N GLU A 139 -3.72 -12.00 10.10
CA GLU A 139 -4.16 -13.33 10.55
C GLU A 139 -4.85 -13.34 11.92
N TYR A 140 -4.69 -12.28 12.72
CA TYR A 140 -5.28 -12.18 14.06
C TYR A 140 -6.71 -11.60 14.06
N ILE A 141 -7.20 -11.14 12.90
CA ILE A 141 -8.52 -10.52 12.66
C ILE A 141 -9.38 -11.49 11.86
#